data_AF-A0AAF0VN35-F1
#
_entry.id   AF-A0AAF0VN35-F1
#
_cell.length_a   1.000
_cell.length_b   1.000
_cell.length_c   1.000
_cell.angle_alpha   90.00
_cell.angle_beta   90.00
_cell.angle_gamma   90.00
#
_symmetry.space_group_name_H-M   'P 1'
#
loop_
_entity.id
_entity.type
_entity.pdbx_description
1 polymer ?
#
loop_
_entity_poly.entity_id
_entity_poly.type
_entity_poly.pdbx_seq_one_letter_code
_entity_poly.pdbx_strand_id
1 'polypeptide(L)'
;MKAGAVLGAVGVAVAVGVAPPATATMYLGNYAVNIPDRRDFHTWIWSALTPCEDEDRVLIPDCINVLTIPQPVAKAQYTHANATMVDGRYTMTIDDPFGLRCGNIYYGPTIPTHDVYSWDATTLAGEMVSSFAAGCDGAPGGSLTYRFNLTRM
;
A
#
# COMPACT_ATOMS: atom_id res chain seq x y z
N MET A 1 19.84 49.03 56.99
CA MET A 1 18.60 48.86 56.19
C MET A 1 18.72 49.70 54.93
N LYS A 2 18.63 49.07 53.75
CA LYS A 2 17.97 49.57 52.53
C LYS A 2 18.19 48.52 51.43
N ALA A 3 17.15 47.72 51.20
CA ALA A 3 17.05 46.76 50.12
C ALA A 3 16.63 47.50 48.83
N GLY A 4 17.32 47.25 47.72
CA GLY A 4 16.94 47.71 46.40
C GLY A 4 16.73 46.51 45.49
N ALA A 5 15.48 46.29 45.09
CA ALA A 5 15.05 45.21 44.21
C ALA A 5 15.63 45.38 42.80
N VAL A 6 16.03 44.28 42.17
CA VAL A 6 16.32 44.22 40.72
C VAL A 6 15.39 43.19 40.10
N LEU A 7 14.62 43.68 39.12
CA LEU A 7 13.60 42.98 38.36
C LEU A 7 14.20 41.79 37.58
N GLY A 8 13.56 40.63 37.70
CA GLY A 8 13.82 39.48 36.83
C GLY A 8 13.10 39.63 35.48
N ALA A 9 13.86 39.67 34.39
CA ALA A 9 13.32 39.50 33.05
C ALA A 9 13.38 38.01 32.68
N VAL A 10 12.22 37.35 32.66
CA VAL A 10 12.09 35.98 32.17
C VAL A 10 12.04 36.03 30.64
N GLY A 11 13.13 35.61 29.99
CA GLY A 11 13.18 35.44 28.54
C GLY A 11 12.38 34.22 28.10
N VAL A 12 11.40 34.41 27.21
CA VAL A 12 10.67 33.33 26.55
C VAL A 12 11.55 32.78 25.43
N ALA A 13 12.11 31.60 25.63
CA ALA A 13 12.82 30.87 24.57
C ALA A 13 11.80 30.30 23.58
N VAL A 14 11.78 30.84 22.36
CA VAL A 14 11.02 30.27 21.24
C VAL A 14 11.79 29.04 20.74
N ALA A 15 11.33 27.85 21.11
CA ALA A 15 11.85 26.61 20.54
C ALA A 15 11.38 26.50 19.09
N VAL A 16 12.24 26.86 18.14
CA VAL A 16 12.06 26.51 16.73
C VAL A 16 12.27 24.99 16.65
N GLY A 17 11.19 24.24 16.76
CA GLY A 17 11.22 22.78 16.56
C GLY A 17 11.68 22.50 15.14
N VAL A 18 12.84 21.86 15.00
CA VAL A 18 13.24 21.25 13.73
C VAL A 18 12.20 20.16 13.47
N ALA A 19 11.40 20.33 12.41
CA ALA A 19 10.51 19.25 11.97
C ALA A 19 11.37 17.99 11.76
N PRO A 20 10.94 16.81 12.26
CA PRO A 20 11.63 15.57 11.98
C PRO A 20 11.87 15.45 10.47
N PRO A 21 13.05 14.99 10.01
CA PRO A 21 13.24 14.68 8.60
C PRO A 21 12.12 13.73 8.19
N ALA A 22 11.51 13.99 7.02
CA ALA A 22 10.40 13.19 6.47
C ALA A 22 10.68 11.71 6.71
N THR A 23 9.88 11.09 7.58
CA THR A 23 10.08 9.74 8.06
C THR A 23 9.95 8.77 6.89
N ALA A 24 11.09 8.24 6.45
CA ALA A 24 11.27 7.09 5.54
C ALA A 24 10.06 6.78 4.64
N THR A 25 10.01 7.38 3.46
CA THR A 25 9.17 6.90 2.35
C THR A 25 9.61 5.48 1.97
N MET A 26 8.65 4.62 1.60
CA MET A 26 8.88 3.29 1.04
C MET A 26 10.04 3.32 0.03
N TYR A 27 11.09 2.56 0.29
CA TYR A 27 12.24 2.44 -0.59
C TYR A 27 11.94 1.49 -1.77
N LEU A 28 12.68 1.64 -2.86
CA LEU A 28 12.67 0.62 -3.90
C LEU A 28 13.20 -0.71 -3.33
N GLY A 29 12.57 -1.82 -3.72
CA GLY A 29 12.90 -3.14 -3.21
C GLY A 29 11.82 -4.18 -3.46
N ASN A 30 12.08 -5.39 -2.95
CA ASN A 30 11.10 -6.46 -2.91
C ASN A 30 10.43 -6.49 -1.54
N TYR A 31 9.11 -6.69 -1.55
CA TYR A 31 8.28 -6.68 -0.36
C TYR A 31 7.41 -7.91 -0.32
N ALA A 32 7.43 -8.64 0.79
CA ALA A 32 6.42 -9.65 1.08
C ALA A 32 5.11 -8.95 1.45
N VAL A 33 4.01 -9.37 0.83
CA VAL A 33 2.67 -8.87 1.14
C VAL A 33 1.98 -9.84 2.07
N ASN A 34 1.55 -9.33 3.22
CA ASN A 34 0.81 -10.10 4.21
C ASN A 34 -0.64 -9.61 4.28
N ILE A 35 -1.58 -10.44 3.81
CA ILE A 35 -3.04 -10.17 3.80
C ILE A 35 -3.76 -11.32 4.52
N PRO A 36 -3.82 -11.31 5.86
CA PRO A 36 -4.20 -12.49 6.64
C PRO A 36 -5.64 -12.98 6.39
N ASP A 37 -6.55 -12.05 6.11
CA ASP A 37 -7.98 -12.35 5.98
C ASP A 37 -8.42 -12.61 4.53
N ARG A 38 -7.52 -12.42 3.54
CA ARG A 38 -7.85 -12.74 2.15
C ARG A 38 -7.85 -14.24 1.98
N ARG A 39 -8.96 -14.77 1.48
CA ARG A 39 -9.10 -16.19 1.13
C ARG A 39 -8.28 -16.50 -0.12
N ASP A 40 -6.98 -16.62 0.08
CA ASP A 40 -6.01 -16.92 -0.94
C ASP A 40 -4.99 -17.92 -0.39
N PHE A 41 -4.40 -18.72 -1.27
CA PHE A 41 -3.28 -19.61 -0.94
C PHE A 41 -1.97 -19.14 -1.56
N HIS A 42 -2.00 -18.02 -2.28
CA HIS A 42 -0.81 -17.31 -2.73
C HIS A 42 -0.25 -16.47 -1.59
N THR A 43 1.06 -16.60 -1.37
CA THR A 43 1.83 -15.49 -0.83
C THR A 43 2.25 -14.60 -2.00
N TRP A 44 2.35 -13.29 -1.78
CA TRP A 44 2.68 -12.34 -2.83
C TRP A 44 3.98 -11.62 -2.52
N ILE A 45 4.80 -11.43 -3.54
CA ILE A 45 5.92 -10.50 -3.52
C ILE A 45 5.56 -9.32 -4.41
N TRP A 46 5.77 -8.11 -3.91
CA TRP A 46 5.75 -6.89 -4.71
C TRP A 46 7.18 -6.47 -5.00
N SER A 47 7.53 -6.50 -6.28
CA SER A 47 8.81 -6.00 -6.78
C SER A 47 8.62 -4.55 -7.21
N ALA A 48 8.95 -3.63 -6.31
CA ALA A 48 8.86 -2.19 -6.50
C ALA A 48 10.26 -1.63 -6.78
N LEU A 49 10.80 -1.94 -7.96
CA LEU A 49 12.23 -1.71 -8.26
C LEU A 49 12.50 -0.48 -9.12
N THR A 50 11.48 0.08 -9.76
CA THR A 50 11.62 1.19 -10.71
C THR A 50 10.57 2.28 -10.43
N PRO A 51 10.92 3.56 -10.60
CA PRO A 51 9.91 4.61 -10.71
C PRO A 51 8.98 4.35 -11.89
N CYS A 52 7.80 4.98 -11.88
CA CYS A 52 6.96 5.02 -13.08
C CYS A 52 7.61 5.90 -14.16
N GLU A 53 7.32 5.57 -15.41
CA GLU A 53 7.69 6.35 -16.59
C GLU A 53 6.40 6.76 -17.34
N ASP A 54 6.40 7.92 -17.98
CA ASP A 54 5.38 8.30 -18.97
C ASP A 54 5.71 7.75 -20.36
N GLU A 55 4.90 8.11 -21.36
CA GLU A 55 5.08 7.63 -22.75
C GLU A 55 6.43 8.05 -23.37
N ASP A 56 6.98 9.21 -22.95
CA ASP A 56 8.27 9.74 -23.40
C ASP A 56 9.45 9.24 -22.55
N ARG A 57 9.18 8.30 -21.63
CA ARG A 57 10.14 7.70 -20.69
C ARG A 57 10.70 8.70 -19.69
N VAL A 58 9.94 9.73 -19.37
CA VAL A 58 10.25 10.66 -18.29
C VAL A 58 9.78 10.05 -16.98
N LEU A 59 10.64 10.09 -15.95
CA LEU A 59 10.32 9.60 -14.62
C LEU A 59 9.19 10.43 -14.00
N ILE A 60 8.17 9.76 -13.49
CA ILE A 60 7.05 10.39 -12.79
C ILE A 60 7.40 10.46 -11.28
N PRO A 61 7.47 11.65 -10.68
CA PRO A 61 7.70 11.80 -9.24
C PRO A 61 6.61 11.09 -8.43
N ASP A 62 7.00 10.59 -7.25
CA ASP A 62 6.07 9.96 -6.30
C ASP A 62 5.27 8.79 -6.89
N CYS A 63 5.80 8.11 -7.90
CA CYS A 63 5.19 6.94 -8.52
C CYS A 63 6.19 5.80 -8.65
N ILE A 64 5.77 4.59 -8.25
CA ILE A 64 6.56 3.37 -8.39
C ILE A 64 5.82 2.36 -9.27
N ASN A 65 6.54 1.71 -10.18
CA ASN A 65 6.01 0.54 -10.88
C ASN A 65 6.22 -0.69 -10.00
N VAL A 66 5.15 -1.44 -9.77
CA VAL A 66 5.14 -2.65 -8.96
C VAL A 66 4.82 -3.83 -9.85
N LEU A 67 5.70 -4.83 -9.85
CA LEU A 67 5.41 -6.17 -10.37
C LEU A 67 4.93 -7.05 -9.21
N THR A 68 3.69 -7.52 -9.27
CA THR A 68 3.14 -8.48 -8.32
C THR A 68 3.50 -9.89 -8.75
N ILE A 69 4.11 -10.66 -7.85
CA ILE A 69 4.63 -12.00 -8.11
C ILE A 69 3.93 -12.99 -7.17
N PRO A 70 3.03 -13.85 -7.68
CA PRO A 70 2.37 -14.86 -6.86
C PRO A 70 3.29 -16.05 -6.59
N GLN A 71 3.20 -16.60 -5.38
CA GLN A 71 3.89 -17.82 -4.98
C GLN A 71 2.89 -18.78 -4.30
N PRO A 72 2.58 -19.95 -4.89
CA PRO A 72 2.94 -20.45 -6.23
C PRO A 72 2.22 -19.69 -7.38
N VAL A 73 2.36 -20.10 -8.64
CA VAL A 73 1.54 -19.52 -9.74
C VAL A 73 0.39 -20.47 -10.06
N ALA A 74 -0.74 -20.38 -9.35
CA ALA A 74 -1.84 -21.34 -9.42
C ALA A 74 -3.21 -20.65 -9.55
N LYS A 75 -3.59 -20.32 -10.80
CA LYS A 75 -4.68 -19.35 -11.11
C LYS A 75 -4.40 -17.97 -10.50
N ALA A 76 -3.17 -17.52 -10.67
CA ALA A 76 -2.72 -16.17 -10.42
C ALA A 76 -1.82 -15.77 -11.58
N GLN A 77 -1.55 -14.48 -11.73
CA GLN A 77 -0.69 -13.97 -12.78
C GLN A 77 0.27 -12.91 -12.24
N TYR A 78 1.33 -12.69 -12.99
CA TYR A 78 2.19 -11.53 -12.79
C TYR A 78 1.44 -10.31 -13.31
N THR A 79 1.42 -9.24 -12.53
CA THR A 79 0.74 -7.99 -12.90
C THR A 79 1.68 -6.83 -12.64
N HIS A 80 1.80 -5.95 -13.63
CA HIS A 80 2.42 -4.64 -13.44
C HIS A 80 1.34 -3.63 -13.08
N ALA A 81 1.58 -2.84 -12.05
CA ALA A 81 0.71 -1.74 -11.68
C ALA A 81 1.54 -0.55 -11.18
N ASN A 82 1.10 0.64 -11.54
CA ASN A 82 1.70 1.87 -11.02
C ASN A 82 1.04 2.20 -9.68
N ALA A 83 1.86 2.49 -8.69
CA ALA A 83 1.42 3.01 -7.41
C ALA A 83 1.85 4.47 -7.29
N THR A 84 0.87 5.37 -7.19
CA THR A 84 1.12 6.82 -7.04
C THR A 84 0.95 7.21 -5.58
N MET A 85 1.86 8.03 -5.06
CA MET A 85 1.85 8.55 -3.70
C MET A 85 1.34 9.98 -3.69
N VAL A 86 0.39 10.24 -2.79
CA VAL A 86 -0.09 11.59 -2.46
C VAL A 86 -0.11 11.69 -0.93
N ASP A 87 0.47 12.75 -0.39
CA ASP A 87 0.52 13.04 1.04
C ASP A 87 0.98 11.85 1.91
N GLY A 88 2.03 11.14 1.45
CA GLY A 88 2.62 10.01 2.16
C GLY A 88 1.82 8.70 2.07
N ARG A 89 0.80 8.63 1.21
CA ARG A 89 -0.01 7.43 1.00
C ARG A 89 0.01 7.00 -0.46
N TYR A 90 0.45 5.78 -0.71
CA TYR A 90 0.37 5.16 -2.03
C TYR A 90 -1.04 4.66 -2.31
N THR A 91 -1.42 4.72 -3.59
CA THR A 91 -2.60 4.06 -4.14
C THR A 91 -2.21 3.29 -5.39
N MET A 92 -2.66 2.04 -5.51
CA MET A 92 -2.40 1.16 -6.65
C MET A 92 -3.68 0.39 -6.99
N THR A 93 -3.96 0.24 -8.28
CA THR A 93 -5.15 -0.46 -8.77
C THR A 93 -4.76 -1.67 -9.60
N ILE A 94 -5.43 -2.79 -9.37
CA ILE A 94 -5.24 -4.03 -10.11
C ILE A 94 -6.61 -4.60 -10.49
N ASP A 95 -6.82 -4.90 -11.76
CA ASP A 95 -7.92 -5.75 -12.20
C ASP A 95 -7.43 -7.21 -12.20
N ASP A 96 -7.87 -8.00 -11.20
CA ASP A 96 -7.47 -9.39 -11.03
C ASP A 96 -8.55 -10.32 -11.63
N PRO A 97 -8.30 -10.99 -12.78
CA PRO A 97 -9.26 -11.93 -13.37
C PRO A 97 -9.53 -13.16 -12.49
N PHE A 98 -8.74 -13.38 -11.45
CA PHE A 98 -8.83 -14.51 -10.52
C PHE A 98 -9.09 -14.09 -9.06
N GLY A 99 -9.50 -12.84 -8.81
CA GLY A 99 -9.47 -12.23 -7.48
C GLY A 99 -10.33 -12.91 -6.43
N LEU A 100 -11.62 -13.10 -6.69
CA LEU A 100 -12.52 -13.76 -5.74
C LEU A 100 -12.57 -15.27 -6.03
N ARG A 101 -12.21 -16.08 -5.03
CA ARG A 101 -12.19 -17.55 -5.12
C ARG A 101 -13.44 -18.18 -4.52
N CYS A 102 -14.18 -18.91 -5.35
CA CYS A 102 -15.44 -19.55 -5.00
C CYS A 102 -15.29 -21.07 -4.84
N GLY A 103 -16.02 -21.66 -3.89
CA GLY A 103 -15.95 -23.10 -3.65
C GLY A 103 -14.56 -23.57 -3.20
N ASN A 104 -14.00 -24.60 -3.85
CA ASN A 104 -12.65 -25.08 -3.53
C ASN A 104 -11.57 -24.06 -3.94
N ILE A 105 -10.62 -23.78 -3.05
CA ILE A 105 -9.64 -22.72 -3.26
C ILE A 105 -8.65 -22.98 -4.41
N TYR A 106 -8.36 -24.26 -4.73
CA TYR A 106 -7.37 -24.63 -5.76
C TYR A 106 -7.99 -24.78 -7.16
N TYR A 107 -9.17 -25.40 -7.25
CA TYR A 107 -9.78 -25.76 -8.54
C TYR A 107 -11.17 -25.15 -8.76
N GLY A 108 -11.74 -24.49 -7.77
CA GLY A 108 -13.02 -23.81 -7.88
C GLY A 108 -13.01 -22.65 -8.88
N PRO A 109 -14.20 -22.13 -9.23
CA PRO A 109 -14.33 -20.96 -10.09
C PRO A 109 -13.76 -19.72 -9.41
N THR A 110 -13.35 -18.77 -10.24
CA THR A 110 -12.91 -17.45 -9.81
C THR A 110 -13.79 -16.39 -10.43
N ILE A 111 -13.90 -15.24 -9.76
CA ILE A 111 -14.60 -14.07 -10.27
C ILE A 111 -13.59 -12.92 -10.38
N PRO A 112 -13.57 -12.20 -11.52
CA PRO A 112 -12.75 -11.01 -11.65
C PRO A 112 -13.07 -9.96 -10.60
N THR A 113 -12.04 -9.32 -10.06
CA THR A 113 -12.17 -8.20 -9.12
C THR A 113 -11.44 -6.97 -9.61
N HIS A 114 -11.89 -5.82 -9.13
CA HIS A 114 -11.16 -4.56 -9.19
C HIS A 114 -10.66 -4.24 -7.79
N ASP A 115 -9.35 -4.34 -7.60
CA ASP A 115 -8.66 -4.24 -6.33
C ASP A 115 -7.95 -2.89 -6.23
N VAL A 116 -8.38 -2.05 -5.28
CA VAL A 116 -7.75 -0.78 -4.96
C VAL A 116 -6.99 -0.92 -3.66
N TYR A 117 -5.67 -0.88 -3.75
CA TYR A 117 -4.75 -0.88 -2.62
C TYR A 117 -4.43 0.55 -2.20
N SER A 118 -4.46 0.82 -0.90
CA SER A 118 -3.94 2.06 -0.34
C SER A 118 -3.13 1.79 0.93
N TRP A 119 -1.91 2.33 1.02
CA TRP A 119 -1.03 2.12 2.17
C TRP A 119 -0.19 3.35 2.49
N ASP A 120 0.15 3.44 3.76
CA ASP A 120 1.03 4.47 4.28
C ASP A 120 2.49 4.18 3.88
N ALA A 121 3.18 5.17 3.33
CA ALA A 121 4.52 5.00 2.79
C ALA A 121 5.58 4.71 3.87
N THR A 122 5.31 5.04 5.13
CA THR A 122 6.28 4.88 6.24
C THR A 122 6.03 3.58 7.01
N THR A 123 4.80 3.34 7.43
CA THR A 123 4.40 2.16 8.22
C THR A 123 4.21 0.92 7.33
N LEU A 124 4.06 1.11 6.02
CA LEU A 124 3.81 0.06 5.04
C LEU A 124 2.54 -0.77 5.32
N ALA A 125 1.64 -0.22 6.12
CA ALA A 125 0.34 -0.81 6.44
C ALA A 125 -0.77 -0.15 5.61
N GLY A 126 -1.74 -0.95 5.19
CA GLY A 126 -2.78 -0.50 4.29
C GLY A 126 -4.03 -1.36 4.27
N GLU A 127 -4.90 -1.03 3.32
CA GLU A 127 -6.10 -1.78 2.99
C GLU A 127 -6.22 -1.97 1.48
N MET A 128 -6.76 -3.12 1.09
CA MET A 128 -7.22 -3.42 -0.26
C MET A 128 -8.74 -3.46 -0.23
N VAL A 129 -9.38 -2.66 -1.07
CA VAL A 129 -10.82 -2.76 -1.36
C VAL A 129 -10.98 -3.52 -2.67
N SER A 130 -11.52 -4.73 -2.60
CA SER A 130 -11.73 -5.63 -3.73
C SER A 130 -13.21 -5.66 -4.10
N SER A 131 -13.55 -5.15 -5.27
CA SER A 131 -14.92 -5.04 -5.76
C SER A 131 -15.17 -6.00 -6.93
N PHE A 132 -16.40 -6.52 -7.03
CA PHE A 132 -16.77 -7.52 -8.04
C PHE A 132 -18.22 -7.35 -8.46
N ALA A 133 -18.50 -7.54 -9.75
CA ALA A 133 -19.84 -7.37 -10.33
C ALA A 133 -20.82 -8.48 -9.96
N ALA A 134 -20.31 -9.67 -9.63
CA ALA A 134 -21.10 -10.83 -9.19
C ALA A 134 -20.36 -11.57 -8.09
N GLY A 135 -21.10 -12.16 -7.15
CA GLY A 135 -20.55 -13.00 -6.09
C GLY A 135 -20.55 -14.49 -6.47
N CYS A 136 -20.01 -15.32 -5.58
CA CYS A 136 -20.00 -16.76 -5.74
C CYS A 136 -21.43 -17.33 -5.85
N ASP A 137 -21.59 -18.38 -6.64
CA ASP A 137 -22.86 -19.13 -6.78
C ASP A 137 -24.06 -18.27 -7.21
N GLY A 138 -23.81 -17.21 -7.98
CA GLY A 138 -24.84 -16.30 -8.48
C GLY A 138 -25.30 -15.25 -7.46
N ALA A 139 -24.60 -15.10 -6.33
CA ALA A 139 -24.84 -14.01 -5.40
C ALA A 139 -24.63 -12.64 -6.07
N PRO A 140 -25.27 -11.57 -5.57
CA PRO A 140 -25.02 -10.21 -6.05
C PRO A 140 -23.55 -9.79 -5.93
N GLY A 141 -23.14 -8.83 -6.77
CA GLY A 141 -21.86 -8.16 -6.64
C GLY A 141 -21.72 -7.38 -5.34
N GLY A 142 -20.49 -6.97 -5.03
CA GLY A 142 -20.18 -6.28 -3.79
C GLY A 142 -18.71 -5.89 -3.68
N SER A 143 -18.30 -5.61 -2.46
CA SER A 143 -16.92 -5.28 -2.14
C SER A 143 -16.50 -5.92 -0.82
N LEU A 144 -15.23 -6.31 -0.74
CA LEU A 144 -14.58 -6.81 0.47
C LEU A 144 -13.37 -5.92 0.77
N THR A 145 -13.13 -5.63 2.04
CA THR A 145 -11.97 -4.85 2.48
C THR A 145 -11.03 -5.74 3.27
N TYR A 146 -9.76 -5.73 2.90
CA TYR A 146 -8.72 -6.53 3.52
C TYR A 146 -7.59 -5.65 4.02
N ARG A 147 -7.22 -5.81 5.29
CA ARG A 147 -6.01 -5.18 5.83
C ARG A 147 -4.77 -5.92 5.31
N PHE A 148 -3.71 -5.17 5.02
CA PHE A 148 -2.42 -5.76 4.69
C PHE A 148 -1.25 -4.96 5.27
N ASN A 149 -0.09 -5.60 5.29
CA ASN A 149 1.19 -4.94 5.52
C ASN A 149 2.23 -5.44 4.51
N LEU A 150 3.21 -4.58 4.22
CA LEU A 150 4.38 -4.93 3.42
C LEU A 150 5.60 -5.08 4.34
N THR A 151 6.32 -6.17 4.18
CA THR A 151 7.60 -6.39 4.86
C THR A 151 8.71 -6.42 3.81
N ARG A 152 9.72 -5.55 3.96
CA ARG A 152 10.86 -5.54 3.06
C ARG A 152 11.65 -6.85 3.20
N MET A 153 12.04 -7.42 2.06
CA MET A 153 12.81 -8.66 1.95
C MET A 153 14.31 -8.41 1.88
#